data_AF-A0A073KHW6-F1
#
_entry.id   AF-A0A073KHW6-F1
#
_cell.length_a   1.000
_cell.length_b   1.000
_cell.length_c   1.000
_cell.angle_alpha   90.00
_cell.angle_beta   90.00
_cell.angle_gamma   90.00
#
_symmetry.space_group_name_H-M   'P 1'
#
loop_
_entity.id
_entity.type
_entity.pdbx_description
1 polymer ?
#
loop_
_entity_poly.entity_id
_entity_poly.type
_entity_poly.pdbx_seq_one_letter_code
_entity_poly.pdbx_strand_id
1 'polypeptide(L)' 'MNFDITGQKAYVKDGPHRNRIGIVKQKGKQEGQNFIIVIDDQMIDVELKDIVLVGVDVRQFHEWCEQNGYL' A
#
# COMPACT_ATOMS: atom_id res chain seq x y z
N MET A 1 -17.90 4.49 5.20
CA MET A 1 -16.52 4.96 5.47
C MET A 1 -15.77 4.85 4.16
N ASN A 2 -15.05 5.88 3.73
CA ASN A 2 -14.23 5.82 2.53
C ASN A 2 -12.90 5.19 2.94
N PHE A 3 -12.67 3.94 2.57
CA PHE A 3 -11.40 3.26 2.82
C PHE A 3 -10.30 3.96 2.01
N ASP A 4 -9.13 4.14 2.62
CA ASP A 4 -7.92 4.63 1.97
C ASP A 4 -6.76 3.79 2.46
N ILE A 5 -5.96 3.31 1.51
CA ILE A 5 -4.75 2.54 1.78
C ILE A 5 -3.64 3.41 2.40
N THR A 6 -3.66 4.72 2.15
CA THR A 6 -2.71 5.68 2.69
C THR A 6 -2.83 5.72 4.22
N GLY A 7 -1.70 5.63 4.91
CA GLY A 7 -1.67 5.59 6.38
C GLY A 7 -1.88 4.19 6.98
N GLN A 8 -2.24 3.19 6.17
CA GLN A 8 -2.36 1.81 6.64
C GLN A 8 -0.98 1.18 6.86
N LYS A 9 -0.92 0.23 7.79
CA LYS A 9 0.24 -0.64 7.96
C LYS A 9 0.25 -1.68 6.84
N ALA A 10 1.42 -1.90 6.27
CA ALA A 10 1.65 -2.97 5.31
C ALA A 10 3.01 -3.63 5.57
N TYR A 11 3.18 -4.84 5.07
CA TYR A 11 4.50 -5.44 4.91
C TYR A 11 4.80 -5.71 3.44
N VAL A 12 6.07 -5.65 3.09
CA VAL A 12 6.53 -5.99 1.74
C VAL A 12 6.51 -7.51 1.58
N LYS A 13 5.76 -7.99 0.58
CA LYS A 13 5.56 -9.42 0.32
C LYS A 13 6.81 -10.09 -0.23
N ASP A 14 7.49 -9.42 -1.15
CA ASP A 14 8.60 -9.96 -1.95
C ASP A 14 9.71 -8.90 -2.19
N GLY A 15 10.94 -9.35 -2.46
CA GLY A 15 12.08 -8.46 -2.76
C GLY A 15 13.01 -8.13 -1.58
N PRO A 16 13.94 -7.17 -1.73
CA PRO A 16 15.00 -6.87 -0.75
C PRO A 16 14.50 -6.40 0.62
N HIS A 17 13.26 -5.89 0.67
CA HIS A 17 12.62 -5.39 1.89
C HIS A 17 11.55 -6.35 2.43
N ARG A 18 11.51 -7.60 1.95
CA ARG A 18 10.52 -8.61 2.33
C ARG A 18 10.36 -8.75 3.84
N ASN A 19 9.12 -8.90 4.28
CA ASN A 19 8.70 -9.02 5.69
C ASN A 19 8.97 -7.79 6.57
N ARG A 20 9.47 -6.69 6.01
CA ARG A 20 9.57 -5.42 6.75
C ARG A 20 8.21 -4.73 6.73
N ILE A 21 7.80 -4.24 7.90
CA ILE A 21 6.52 -3.54 8.11
C ILE A 21 6.76 -2.03 8.03
N GLY A 22 5.85 -1.31 7.39
CA GLY A 22 5.86 0.15 7.34
C GLY A 22 4.48 0.74 7.13
N ILE A 23 4.45 2.04 6.83
CA ILE A 23 3.23 2.80 6.56
C ILE A 23 3.16 3.16 5.08
N VAL A 24 2.03 2.87 4.44
CA VAL A 24 1.78 3.23 3.04
C VAL A 24 1.58 4.74 2.92
N LYS A 25 2.23 5.36 1.93
CA LYS A 25 1.99 6.75 1.53
C LYS A 25 1.82 6.84 0.01
N GLN A 26 1.09 7.86 -0.44
CA GLN A 26 0.97 8.15 -1.86
C GLN A 26 2.21 8.92 -2.35
N LYS A 27 2.81 8.49 -3.45
CA LYS A 27 3.82 9.27 -4.17
C LYS A 27 3.08 10.40 -4.91
N GLY A 28 3.59 11.62 -4.89
CA GLY A 28 2.89 12.82 -5.39
C GLY A 28 2.41 12.75 -6.85
N LYS A 29 1.69 13.80 -7.29
CA LYS A 29 0.91 13.96 -8.56
C LYS A 29 1.67 13.77 -9.90
N GLN A 30 2.49 12.73 -10.08
CA GLN A 30 3.04 12.37 -11.38
C GLN A 30 2.56 10.97 -11.76
N GLU A 31 1.67 10.96 -12.76
CA GLU A 31 1.16 9.85 -13.57
C GLU A 31 1.47 8.42 -13.06
N GLY A 32 0.47 7.82 -12.41
CA GLY A 32 0.50 6.46 -11.88
C GLY A 32 0.10 6.42 -10.41
N GLN A 33 -0.66 5.40 -9.99
CA GLN A 33 -0.92 5.12 -8.58
C GLN A 33 0.33 4.48 -7.97
N ASN A 34 1.40 5.27 -7.84
CA ASN A 34 2.65 4.85 -7.23
C ASN A 34 2.56 5.04 -5.72
N PHE A 35 2.72 3.96 -4.97
CA PHE A 35 2.79 4.01 -3.51
C PHE A 35 4.23 3.93 -3.06
N ILE A 36 4.48 4.50 -1.89
CA ILE A 36 5.71 4.23 -1.14
C ILE A 36 5.34 3.61 0.19
N ILE A 37 6.21 2.75 0.70
CA ILE A 37 6.17 2.30 2.09
C ILE A 37 7.30 2.98 2.85
N VAL A 38 6.97 3.58 4.00
CA VAL A 38 7.97 4.20 4.89
C VAL A 38 8.35 3.20 5.98
N ILE A 39 9.63 2.81 6.02
CA ILE A 39 10.20 1.83 6.96
C ILE A 39 11.49 2.42 7.54
N ASP A 40 11.57 2.63 8.86
CA ASP A 40 12.76 3.19 9.53
C ASP A 40 13.32 4.44 8.82
N ASP A 41 12.44 5.39 8.50
CA ASP A 41 12.72 6.62 7.74
C ASP A 41 13.14 6.43 6.27
N GLN A 42 13.23 5.18 5.77
CA GLN A 42 13.46 4.88 4.37
C GLN A 42 12.14 4.92 3.58
N MET A 43 12.14 5.58 2.42
CA MET A 43 11.03 5.55 1.48
C MET A 43 11.32 4.52 0.39
N ILE A 44 10.48 3.50 0.31
CA ILE A 44 10.64 2.40 -0.65
C ILE A 44 9.47 2.45 -1.62
N ASP A 45 9.76 2.58 -2.91
CA ASP A 45 8.76 2.48 -3.97
C ASP A 45 8.19 1.06 -4.02
N VAL A 46 6.86 0.98 -4.06
CA VAL A 46 6.11 -0.29 -4.08
C VAL A 46 4.88 -0.18 -4.98
N GLU A 47 4.55 -1.27 -5.66
CA GLU A 47 3.22 -1.43 -6.25
C GLU A 47 2.26 -2.06 -5.26
N LEU A 48 0.95 -1.90 -5.47
CA LEU A 48 -0.07 -2.50 -4.62
C LEU A 48 0.09 -4.02 -4.48
N LYS A 49 0.52 -4.70 -5.56
CA LYS A 49 0.73 -6.15 -5.59
C LYS A 49 1.92 -6.63 -4.75
N ASP A 50 2.86 -5.72 -4.45
CA ASP A 50 4.11 -6.02 -3.73
C ASP A 50 3.94 -5.92 -2.21
N ILE A 51 2.81 -5.39 -1.73
CA ILE A 51 2.53 -5.19 -0.31
C ILE A 51 1.31 -5.98 0.15
N VAL A 52 1.28 -6.26 1.44
CA VAL A 52 0.12 -6.86 2.12
C VAL A 52 -0.27 -5.97 3.29
N LEU A 53 -1.52 -5.51 3.28
CA LEU A 53 -2.06 -4.66 4.33
C LEU A 53 -2.32 -5.46 5.62
N VAL A 54 -2.07 -4.83 6.76
CA VAL A 54 -2.18 -5.44 8.09
C VAL A 54 -3.33 -4.80 8.86
N GLY A 55 -4.25 -5.63 9.34
CA GLY A 55 -5.36 -5.19 10.21
C GLY A 55 -6.44 -4.40 9.47
N VAL A 56 -6.55 -4.57 8.15
CA VAL A 56 -7.61 -3.96 7.33
C VAL A 56 -8.80 -4.89 7.17
N ASP A 57 -9.99 -4.31 7.05
CA ASP A 57 -11.19 -5.05 6.66
C ASP A 57 -11.07 -5.46 5.18
N VAL A 58 -11.07 -6.78 4.93
CA VAL A 58 -10.89 -7.35 3.59
C VAL A 58 -11.99 -6.89 2.63
N ARG A 59 -13.23 -6.73 3.10
CA ARG A 59 -14.34 -6.28 2.27
C ARG A 59 -14.16 -4.83 1.85
N GLN A 60 -13.79 -3.96 2.79
CA GLN A 60 -13.53 -2.55 2.47
C GLN A 60 -12.34 -2.40 1.51
N PHE A 61 -11.29 -3.20 1.69
CA PHE A 61 -10.16 -3.23 0.78
C PHE A 61 -10.56 -3.70 -0.62
N HIS A 62 -11.36 -4.77 -0.72
CA HIS A 62 -11.86 -5.28 -2.01
C HIS A 62 -12.71 -4.24 -2.74
N GLU A 63 -13.68 -3.63 -2.07
CA GLU A 63 -14.53 -2.57 -2.63
C GLU A 63 -13.68 -1.37 -3.10
N TRP A 64 -12.63 -1.01 -2.37
CA TRP A 64 -11.68 0.02 -2.78
C TRP A 64 -10.86 -0.37 -4.01
N CYS A 65 -10.43 -1.63 -4.12
CA CYS A 65 -9.73 -2.14 -5.29
C CYS A 65 -10.59 -2.07 -6.55
N GLU A 66 -11.88 -2.45 -6.47
CA GLU A 66 -12.82 -2.35 -7.61
C GLU A 66 -13.00 -0.89 -8.06
N GLN A 67 -13.20 0.03 -7.10
CA GLN A 67 -13.42 1.45 -7.38
C GLN A 67 -12.20 2.14 -8.02
N ASN A 68 -10.99 1.64 -7.76
CA ASN A 68 -9.75 2.21 -8.28
C ASN A 68 -9.18 1.44 -9.49
N GLY A 69 -9.88 0.40 -9.97
CA GLY A 69 -9.52 -0.35 -11.18
C GLY A 69 -8.39 -1.38 -11.00
N TYR A 70 -8.23 -1.92 -9.79
CA TYR A 70 -7.20 -2.93 -9.48
C TYR A 70 -7.65 -4.39 -9.61
N LEU A 71 -8.94 -4.63 -9.92
CA LEU A 71 -9.54 -5.96 -10.07
C LEU A 71 -9.97 -6.23 -11.51
#